data_AF-A0A661DCC7-F1
#
_entry.id   AF-A0A661DCC7-F1
#
_cell.length_a   1.000
_cell.length_b   1.000
_cell.length_c   1.000
_cell.angle_alpha   90.00
_cell.angle_beta   90.00
_cell.angle_gamma   90.00
#
_symmetry.space_group_name_H-M   'P 1'
#
loop_
_entity.id
_entity.type
_entity.pdbx_description
1 polymer ?
#
loop_
_entity_poly.entity_id
_entity_poly.type
_entity_poly.pdbx_seq_one_letter_code
_entity_poly.pdbx_strand_id
1 'polypeptide(L)' 'WWTDAGEQHQEKLAIANHFVLEIEHFSDCALNQKTPALSLEDANNNCKAIVAAIQSAMTGNKVEIN' A
#
# COMPACT_ATOMS: atom_id res chain seq x y z
N TRP A 1 21.14 -2.98 -5.70
CA TRP A 1 21.71 -3.01 -4.35
C TRP A 1 23.24 -2.99 -4.47
N TRP A 2 23.99 -2.97 -3.35
CA TRP A 2 25.45 -3.11 -3.32
C TRP A 2 25.86 -4.31 -2.45
N THR A 3 26.90 -5.04 -2.84
CA THR A 3 27.51 -6.08 -1.98
C THR A 3 28.64 -5.50 -1.13
N ASP A 4 29.01 -6.20 -0.06
CA ASP A 4 30.18 -5.88 0.76
C ASP A 4 31.50 -5.94 -0.01
N ALA A 5 31.51 -6.63 -1.16
CA ALA A 5 32.63 -6.66 -2.09
C ALA A 5 32.70 -5.41 -3.01
N GLY A 6 31.75 -4.47 -2.87
CA GLY A 6 31.71 -3.23 -3.65
C GLY A 6 31.08 -3.39 -5.04
N GLU A 7 30.39 -4.50 -5.30
CA GLU A 7 29.72 -4.70 -6.58
C GLU A 7 28.33 -4.06 -6.58
N GLN A 8 28.03 -3.32 -7.65
CA GLN A 8 26.71 -2.77 -7.88
C GLN A 8 25.89 -3.73 -8.74
N HIS A 9 24.69 -4.05 -8.30
CA HIS A 9 23.74 -4.76 -9.15
C HIS A 9 22.39 -4.06 -9.20
N GLN A 10 21.68 -4.33 -10.29
CA GLN A 10 20.35 -3.83 -10.55
C GLN A 10 19.39 -5.00 -10.64
N GLU A 11 18.27 -4.89 -9.94
CA GLU A 11 17.16 -5.82 -10.07
C GLU A 11 16.13 -5.21 -11.02
N LYS A 12 15.75 -5.96 -12.05
CA LYS A 12 14.65 -5.57 -12.93
C LYS A 12 13.42 -6.36 -12.55
N LEU A 13 12.50 -5.70 -11.84
CA LEU A 13 11.21 -6.29 -11.53
C LEU A 13 10.39 -6.48 -12.80
N ALA A 14 9.63 -7.56 -12.85
CA ALA A 14 8.65 -7.77 -13.91
C ALA A 14 7.62 -6.64 -13.87
N ILE A 15 7.17 -6.18 -15.04
CA ILE A 15 6.07 -5.22 -15.12
C ILE A 15 4.82 -5.96 -14.67
N ALA A 16 4.31 -5.60 -13.50
CA ALA A 16 3.05 -6.08 -12.98
C ALA A 16 1.97 -5.02 -13.19
N ASN A 17 0.80 -5.44 -13.67
CA ASN A 17 -0.38 -4.60 -13.64
C ASN A 17 -1.10 -4.80 -12.31
N HIS A 18 -0.86 -3.91 -11.36
CA HIS A 18 -1.44 -4.00 -10.02
C HIS A 18 -2.99 -4.00 -10.04
N PHE A 19 -3.64 -3.39 -11.03
CA PHE A 19 -5.10 -3.49 -11.18
C PHE A 19 -5.56 -4.92 -11.44
N VAL A 20 -4.85 -5.65 -12.31
CA VAL A 20 -5.19 -7.04 -12.62
C VAL A 20 -4.96 -7.92 -11.39
N LEU A 21 -3.80 -7.75 -10.74
CA LEU A 21 -3.45 -8.52 -9.54
C LEU A 21 -4.46 -8.33 -8.40
N GLU A 22 -4.92 -7.10 -8.17
CA GLU A 22 -5.90 -6.79 -7.12
C GLU A 22 -7.27 -7.42 -7.42
N ILE A 23 -7.72 -7.38 -8.68
CA ILE A 23 -8.98 -7.99 -9.10
C ILE A 23 -8.91 -9.52 -9.01
N GLU A 24 -7.80 -10.12 -9.44
CA GLU A 24 -7.56 -11.57 -9.33
C GLU A 24 -7.56 -12.01 -7.87
N HIS A 25 -6.84 -11.29 -7.00
CA HIS A 25 -6.79 -11.58 -5.57
C HIS A 25 -8.15 -11.44 -4.90
N PHE A 26 -8.86 -10.35 -5.14
CA PHE A 26 -10.19 -10.14 -4.58
C PHE A 26 -11.17 -11.23 -5.03
N SER A 27 -11.12 -11.61 -6.31
CA SER A 27 -11.96 -12.67 -6.87
C SER A 27 -11.64 -14.03 -6.24
N ASP A 28 -10.36 -14.36 -6.05
CA ASP A 28 -9.91 -15.56 -5.35
C ASP A 28 -10.39 -15.59 -3.89
N CYS A 29 -10.33 -14.45 -3.19
CA CYS A 29 -10.85 -14.34 -1.83
C CYS A 29 -12.36 -14.62 -1.76
N ALA A 30 -13.13 -14.06 -2.69
CA ALA A 30 -14.57 -14.25 -2.76
C ALA A 30 -14.96 -15.70 -3.09
N LEU A 31 -14.27 -16.33 -4.04
CA LEU A 31 -14.59 -17.69 -4.48
C LEU A 31 -14.12 -18.77 -3.49
N ASN A 32 -12.97 -18.54 -2.84
CA ASN A 32 -12.32 -19.56 -2.02
C ASN A 32 -12.37 -19.26 -0.52
N GLN A 33 -13.19 -18.29 -0.09
CA GLN A 33 -13.34 -17.89 1.31
C GLN A 33 -12.00 -17.53 1.98
N LYS A 34 -11.08 -16.92 1.22
CA LYS A 34 -9.82 -16.42 1.76
C LYS A 34 -10.00 -15.00 2.28
N THR A 35 -9.16 -14.62 3.24
CA THR A 35 -9.12 -13.26 3.76
C THR A 35 -8.44 -12.33 2.76
N PRO A 36 -9.08 -11.21 2.37
CA PRO A 36 -8.42 -10.17 1.57
C PRO A 36 -7.15 -9.66 2.25
N ALA A 37 -6.15 -9.28 1.44
CA ALA A 37 -4.89 -8.75 1.97
C ALA A 37 -5.07 -7.36 2.62
N LEU A 38 -6.15 -6.65 2.27
CA LEU A 38 -6.54 -5.37 2.83
C LEU A 38 -7.93 -5.51 3.45
N SER A 39 -8.04 -5.21 4.73
CA SER A 39 -9.31 -5.18 5.43
C SER A 39 -10.04 -3.84 5.22
N LEU A 40 -11.32 -3.81 5.62
CA LEU A 40 -12.06 -2.55 5.67
C LEU A 40 -11.46 -1.56 6.68
N GLU A 41 -10.89 -2.08 7.77
CA GLU A 41 -10.21 -1.26 8.78
C GLU A 41 -8.96 -0.59 8.20
N ASP A 42 -8.17 -1.33 7.41
CA ASP A 42 -7.01 -0.76 6.71
C ASP A 42 -7.43 0.38 5.77
N ALA A 43 -8.49 0.18 4.99
CA ALA A 43 -9.03 1.21 4.10
C ALA A 43 -9.50 2.45 4.89
N ASN A 44 -10.18 2.25 6.02
CA ASN A 44 -10.64 3.34 6.88
C ASN A 44 -9.47 4.14 7.46
N ASN A 45 -8.47 3.45 8.01
CA ASN A 45 -7.27 4.05 8.57
C ASN A 45 -6.48 4.83 7.52
N ASN A 46 -6.42 4.32 6.29
CA ASN A 46 -5.79 5.02 5.16
C ASN A 46 -6.52 6.33 4.85
N CYS A 47 -7.85 6.31 4.76
CA CYS A 47 -8.65 7.53 4.58
C CYS A 47 -8.43 8.55 5.70
N LYS A 48 -8.43 8.11 6.96
CA LYS A 48 -8.16 8.99 8.12
C LYS A 48 -6.78 9.63 8.02
N ALA A 49 -5.76 8.86 7.68
CA ALA A 49 -4.40 9.35 7.51
C ALA A 49 -4.31 10.41 6.40
N ILE A 50 -4.94 10.17 5.25
CA ILE A 50 -4.98 11.13 4.13
C ILE A 50 -5.65 12.44 4.56
N VAL A 51 -6.80 12.36 5.22
CA VAL A 51 -7.53 13.55 5.69
C VAL A 51 -6.69 14.35 6.69
N ALA A 52 -6.08 13.67 7.68
CA ALA A 52 -5.21 14.32 8.66
C ALA A 52 -3.99 14.97 8.01
N ALA A 53 -3.37 14.34 7.02
CA ALA A 53 -2.25 14.89 6.27
C ALA A 53 -2.63 16.15 5.49
N ILE A 54 -3.79 16.15 4.82
CA ILE A 54 -4.31 17.32 4.12
C ILE A 54 -4.56 18.46 5.11
N GLN A 55 -5.23 18.18 6.24
CA GLN A 55 -5.49 19.19 7.26
C GLN A 55 -4.20 19.74 7.87
N SER A 56 -3.20 18.89 8.11
CA SER A 56 -1.89 19.30 8.61
C SER A 56 -1.20 20.25 7.62
N ALA A 57 -1.20 19.91 6.32
CA ALA A 57 -0.62 20.76 5.28
C ALA A 57 -1.33 22.12 5.17
N MET A 58 -2.66 22.16 5.31
CA MET A 58 -3.43 23.40 5.25
C MET A 58 -3.22 24.32 6.45
N THR A 59 -3.02 23.74 7.63
CA THR A 59 -2.93 24.50 8.89
C THR A 59 -1.50 24.77 9.34
N GLY A 60 -0.51 24.05 8.80
CA GLY A 60 0.88 24.10 9.24
C GLY A 60 1.11 23.46 10.61
N ASN A 61 0.13 22.74 11.17
CA ASN A 61 0.19 22.14 12.49
C ASN A 61 0.13 20.61 12.43
N LYS A 62 0.63 19.94 13.47
CA LYS A 62 0.43 18.49 13.65
C LYS A 62 -1.07 18.20 13.86
N VAL A 63 -1.59 17.21 13.14
CA VAL A 63 -2.96 16.68 13.31
C VAL A 63 -2.84 15.19 13.67
N GLU A 64 -3.48 14.77 14.77
CA GLU A 64 -3.50 13.35 15.17
C GLU A 64 -4.47 12.55 14.30
N ILE A 65 -4.12 11.30 13.99
CA ILE A 65 -4.98 10.35 13.29
C ILE A 65 -5.80 9.62 14.36
N ASN A 66 -7.12 9.88 14.43
CA ASN A 66 -8.05 9.22 15.36
C ASN A 66 -8.94 8.22 14.61
#